data_AF-A0A7J4L1R8-F1
#
_entry.id   AF-A0A7J4L1R8-F1
#
_cell.length_a   1.000
_cell.length_b   1.000
_cell.length_c   1.000
_cell.angle_alpha   90.00
_cell.angle_beta   90.00
_cell.angle_gamma   90.00
#
_symmetry.space_group_name_H-M   'P 1'
#
loop_
_entity.id
_entity.type
_entity.pdbx_description
1 polymer ?
#
loop_
_entity_poly.entity_id
_entity_poly.type
_entity_poly.pdbx_seq_one_letter_code
_entity_poly.pdbx_strand_id
1 'polypeptide(L)' 'MNEQINVRLPRRLLTEARSYAKKHRYGTVQELMKETLREKVIEPDLTVKELSIIKKLIDQADKNNSWVSQKEVFAALK' A
#
# COMPACT_ATOMS: atom_id res chain seq x y z
N MET A 1 -8.90 -3.20 18.99
CA MET A 1 -7.85 -3.70 19.91
C MET A 1 -6.85 -4.42 19.03
N ASN A 2 -5.54 -4.19 19.18
CA ASN A 2 -4.54 -4.83 18.32
C ASN A 2 -3.89 -5.98 19.08
N GLU A 3 -3.69 -7.12 18.41
CA GLU A 3 -3.00 -8.29 18.98
C GLU A 3 -1.58 -8.39 18.41
N GLN A 4 -0.63 -8.86 19.24
CA GLN A 4 0.77 -9.02 18.86
C GLN A 4 1.12 -10.50 18.70
N ILE A 5 1.79 -10.83 17.59
CA ILE A 5 2.34 -12.15 17.33
C ILE A 5 3.86 -12.11 17.54
N ASN A 6 4.39 -12.97 18.41
CA ASN A 6 5.83 -13.13 18.62
C ASN A 6 6.32 -14.37 17.87
N VAL A 7 7.21 -14.18 16.89
CA VAL A 7 7.72 -15.26 16.04
C VAL A 7 9.23 -15.41 16.21
N ARG A 8 9.71 -16.65 16.35
CA ARG A 8 11.13 -16.97 16.32
C ARG A 8 11.55 -17.31 14.90
N LEU A 9 12.55 -16.60 14.38
CA LEU A 9 13.06 -16.79 13.02
C LEU A 9 14.53 -17.23 13.05
N PRO A 10 14.95 -18.14 12.13
CA PRO A 10 16.36 -18.41 11.92
C PRO A 10 17.13 -17.13 11.58
N ARG A 11 18.35 -16.99 12.10
CA ARG A 11 19.16 -15.77 11.92
C ARG A 11 19.34 -15.40 10.45
N ARG A 12 19.57 -16.39 9.58
CA ARG A 12 19.70 -16.18 8.13
C ARG A 12 18.44 -15.57 7.53
N LEU A 13 17.26 -16.10 7.88
CA LEU A 13 15.99 -15.60 7.40
C LEU A 13 15.73 -14.16 7.84
N LEU A 14 16.04 -13.83 9.10
CA LEU A 14 15.90 -12.46 9.60
C LEU A 14 16.82 -11.47 8.85
N THR A 15 18.04 -11.88 8.52
CA THR A 15 18.97 -11.05 7.74
C THR A 15 18.43 -10.78 6.34
N GLU A 16 17.97 -11.81 5.63
CA GLU A 16 17.38 -11.66 4.29
C GLU A 16 16.11 -10.80 4.32
N ALA A 17 15.24 -11.02 5.31
CA ALA A 17 14.01 -10.24 5.48
C ALA A 17 14.31 -8.75 5.73
N ARG A 18 15.36 -8.41 6.48
CA ARG A 18 15.80 -7.02 6.67
C ARG A 18 16.29 -6.39 5.37
N SER A 19 17.07 -7.13 4.59
CA SER A 19 17.56 -6.68 3.27
C SER A 19 16.39 -6.42 2.32
N TYR A 20 15.45 -7.35 2.27
CA TYR A 20 14.22 -7.24 1.48
C TYR A 20 13.38 -6.03 1.92
N ALA A 21 13.13 -5.88 3.23
CA ALA A 21 12.36 -4.76 3.78
C ALA A 21 12.96 -3.41 3.33
N LYS A 22 14.27 -3.24 3.46
CA LYS A 22 14.98 -2.02 3.05
C LYS A 22 14.88 -1.77 1.55
N LYS A 23 15.07 -2.81 0.71
CA LYS A 23 14.99 -2.71 -0.75
C LYS A 23 13.60 -2.27 -1.22
N HIS A 24 12.56 -2.75 -0.55
CA HIS A 24 11.16 -2.48 -0.89
C HIS A 24 10.53 -1.35 -0.05
N ARG A 25 11.36 -0.56 0.65
CA ARG A 25 10.95 0.63 1.42
C ARG A 25 9.97 0.37 2.57
N TYR A 26 9.98 -0.84 3.13
CA TYR A 26 9.34 -1.09 4.41
C TYR A 26 10.20 -0.52 5.54
N GLY A 27 9.57 0.08 6.56
CA GLY A 27 10.25 0.63 7.73
C GLY A 27 10.80 -0.46 8.66
N THR A 28 10.12 -1.61 8.77
CA THR A 28 10.58 -2.75 9.58
C THR A 28 10.23 -4.11 8.96
N VAL A 29 10.84 -5.18 9.48
CA VAL A 29 10.45 -6.55 9.13
C VAL A 29 9.02 -6.87 9.59
N GLN A 30 8.58 -6.30 10.70
CA GLN A 30 7.20 -6.49 11.19
C GLN A 30 6.18 -5.87 10.24
N GLU A 31 6.49 -4.69 9.68
CA GLU A 31 5.66 -4.05 8.67
C GLU A 31 5.58 -4.88 7.39
N LEU A 32 6.72 -5.39 6.92
CA LEU A 32 6.77 -6.35 5.80
C LEU A 32 5.88 -7.56 6.08
N MET A 33 5.98 -8.17 7.27
CA MET A 33 5.16 -9.33 7.65
C MET A 33 3.66 -8.97 7.68
N LYS A 34 3.31 -7.81 8.22
CA LYS A 34 1.93 -7.33 8.29
C LYS A 34 1.33 -7.16 6.89
N GLU A 35 2.03 -6.49 5.98
CA GLU A 35 1.55 -6.26 4.62
C GLU A 35 1.48 -7.56 3.81
N THR A 36 2.48 -8.44 3.95
CA THR A 36 2.47 -9.75 3.29
C THR A 36 1.29 -10.60 3.76
N LEU A 37 1.01 -10.61 5.08
CA LEU A 37 -0.15 -11.31 5.63
C LEU A 37 -1.46 -10.68 5.15
N ARG A 38 -1.55 -9.35 5.13
CA ARG A 38 -2.73 -8.63 4.60
C ARG A 38 -3.02 -9.06 3.17
N GLU A 39 -2.03 -9.00 2.29
CA GLU A 39 -2.19 -9.38 0.87
C GLU A 39 -2.59 -10.84 0.65
N LYS A 40 -2.19 -11.74 1.55
CA LYS A 40 -2.44 -13.19 1.40
C LYS A 40 -3.73 -13.66 2.07
N VAL A 41 -4.12 -13.03 3.17
CA VAL A 41 -5.21 -13.49 4.03
C VAL A 41 -6.46 -12.64 3.86
N ILE A 42 -6.29 -11.35 3.55
CA ILE A 42 -7.41 -10.44 3.37
C ILE A 42 -7.64 -10.28 1.87
N GLU A 43 -8.88 -10.51 1.42
CA GLU A 43 -9.26 -10.19 0.05
C GLU A 43 -9.02 -8.70 -0.19
N PRO A 44 -8.45 -8.31 -1.35
CA PRO A 44 -8.22 -6.91 -1.62
C PRO A 44 -9.56 -6.16 -1.60
N ASP A 45 -9.62 -5.08 -0.82
CA ASP A 45 -10.81 -4.19 -0.74
C ASP A 45 -11.24 -3.66 -2.11
N LEU A 46 -10.32 -3.69 -3.08
CA LEU A 46 -10.53 -3.32 -4.46
C LEU A 46 -10.42 -4.55 -5.35
N THR A 47 -11.53 -4.88 -6.01
CA THR A 47 -11.53 -5.84 -7.10
C THR A 47 -10.63 -5.35 -8.26
N VAL A 48 -10.11 -6.29 -9.05
CA VAL A 48 -9.32 -5.98 -10.26
C VAL A 48 -10.03 -4.98 -11.19
N LYS A 49 -11.37 -5.01 -11.19
CA LYS A 49 -12.21 -4.07 -11.95
C LYS A 49 -12.12 -2.64 -11.41
N GLU A 50 -12.18 -2.44 -10.10
CA GLU A 50 -12.08 -1.11 -9.49
C GLU A 50 -10.68 -0.51 -9.69
N LEU A 51 -9.63 -1.33 -9.58
CA LEU A 51 -8.27 -0.90 -9.92
C LEU A 51 -8.15 -0.44 -11.38
N SER A 52 -8.86 -1.11 -12.30
CA SER A 52 -8.88 -0.71 -13.71
C SER A 52 -9.60 0.63 -13.94
N ILE A 53 -10.65 0.91 -13.16
CA ILE A 53 -11.40 2.17 -13.23
C ILE A 53 -10.53 3.30 -12.69
N ILE A 54 -9.86 3.10 -11.55
CA ILE A 54 -8.95 4.09 -10.96
C ILE A 54 -7.83 4.45 -11.94
N LYS A 55 -7.21 3.45 -12.59
CA LYS A 55 -6.19 3.71 -13.61
C LYS A 55 -6.71 4.55 -14.77
N LYS A 56 -7.91 4.23 -15.29
CA LYS A 56 -8.53 5.02 -16.36
C LYS A 56 -8.82 6.46 -15.94
N LEU A 57 -9.22 6.67 -14.69
CA LEU A 57 -9.47 8.02 -14.15
C LEU A 57 -8.17 8.82 -14.01
N ILE A 58 -7.08 8.18 -13.56
CA ILE A 58 -5.75 8.82 -13.52
C ILE A 58 -5.29 9.18 -14.93
N ASP A 59 -5.38 8.24 -15.88
CA ASP A 59 -5.00 8.49 -17.27
C ASP A 59 -5.82 9.62 -17.91
N GLN A 60 -7.11 9.72 -17.58
CA GLN A 60 -7.97 10.83 -18.03
C GLN A 60 -7.58 12.14 -17.36
N ALA A 61 -7.27 12.14 -16.07
CA ALA A 61 -6.85 13.33 -15.35
C ALA A 61 -5.51 13.86 -15.86
N ASP A 62 -4.56 12.96 -16.17
CA ASP A 62 -3.28 13.29 -16.80
C ASP A 62 -3.47 13.92 -18.18
N LYS A 63 -4.32 13.31 -19.02
CA LYS A 63 -4.61 13.84 -20.37
C LYS A 63 -5.30 15.19 -20.34
N ASN A 64 -6.18 15.41 -19.37
CA ASN A 64 -6.93 16.65 -19.23
C ASN A 64 -6.20 17.70 -18.40
N ASN A 65 -4.99 17.38 -17.91
CA ASN A 65 -4.18 18.21 -16.99
C ASN A 65 -5.01 18.76 -15.81
N SER A 66 -5.95 17.97 -15.31
CA SER A 66 -6.95 18.38 -14.31
C SER A 66 -6.48 18.15 -12.87
N TRP A 67 -5.17 18.20 -12.66
CA TRP A 67 -4.57 18.09 -11.34
C TRP A 67 -4.82 19.39 -10.58
N VAL A 68 -5.72 19.33 -9.61
CA VAL A 68 -6.07 20.47 -8.76
C VAL A 68 -5.55 20.26 -7.35
N SER A 69 -5.22 21.38 -6.69
CA SER A 69 -4.79 21.33 -5.31
C SER A 69 -5.97 21.00 -4.39
N GLN A 70 -5.69 20.41 -3.23
CA GLN A 70 -6.73 20.03 -2.26
C GLN A 70 -7.59 21.25 -1.86
N LYS A 71 -6.99 22.44 -1.80
CA LYS A 71 -7.69 23.70 -1.49
C LYS A 71 -8.71 24.09 -2.57
N GLU A 72 -8.38 23.86 -3.84
CA GLU A 72 -9.25 24.18 -4.98
C GLU A 72 -10.46 23.24 -5.02
N VAL A 73 -10.27 21.94 -4.73
CA VAL A 73 -11.35 20.97 -4.67
C VAL A 73 -12.37 21.34 -3.58
N PHE A 74 -11.88 21.72 -2.39
CA PHE A 74 -12.76 22.12 -1.29
C PHE A 74 -13.44 23.47 -1.52
N ALA A 75 -12.84 24.37 -2.30
CA ALA A 75 -13.47 25.63 -2.67
C ALA A 75 -14.63 25.44 -3.67
N ALA A 76 -14.52 24.46 -4.58
CA ALA A 76 -15.56 24.15 -5.57
C ALA A 76 -16.76 23.36 -4.99
N LEU A 77 -16.63 22.80 -3.78
CA LEU A 77 -17.68 22.05 -3.08
C LEU A 77 -18.52 22.91 -2.12
N LYS A 78 -18.27 24.22 -2.06
CA LYS A 78 -19.10 25.22 -1.35
C LYS A 78 -20.12 25.83 -2.30
#